data_AF-A0A7J9FAI3-F1
#
_entry.id   AF-A0A7J9FAI3-F1
#
_cell.length_a   1.000
_cell.length_b   1.000
_cell.length_c   1.000
_cell.angle_alpha   90.00
_cell.angle_beta   90.00
_cell.angle_gamma   90.00
#
_symmetry.space_group_name_H-M   'P 1'
#
loop_
_entity.id
_entity.type
_entity.pdbx_description
1 polymer ?
#
loop_
_entity_poly.entity_id
_entity_poly.type
_entity_poly.pdbx_seq_one_letter_code
_entity_poly.pdbx_strand_id
1 'polypeptide(L)'
;KASISSSTTHPQFLRFKPIDANLTTRSDPSATGDSSCDYSDGSWVYDPNAGFDRYDSSCKEIFKGWNCILNNKSNGRDIIKWRWKPRNCDLPPAGFIGDSLNRNMFVSLFCTLKRVSNDVKKWR
;
A
#
# COMPACT_ATOMS: atom_id res chain seq x y z
N LYS A 1 -4.95 -11.35 -39.95
CA LYS A 1 -4.54 -10.01 -39.46
C LYS A 1 -5.67 -9.51 -38.57
N ALA A 2 -5.51 -9.59 -37.25
CA ALA A 2 -6.51 -9.12 -36.29
C ALA A 2 -5.93 -7.88 -35.59
N SER A 3 -6.61 -6.75 -35.72
CA SER A 3 -6.25 -5.49 -35.08
C SER A 3 -7.02 -5.38 -33.77
N ILE A 4 -6.30 -5.14 -32.67
CA ILE A 4 -6.91 -4.89 -31.35
C ILE A 4 -6.97 -3.37 -31.15
N SER A 5 -8.18 -2.84 -31.07
CA SER A 5 -8.45 -1.46 -30.66
C SER A 5 -8.28 -1.34 -29.14
N SER A 6 -7.37 -0.48 -28.69
CA SER A 6 -7.12 -0.23 -27.27
C SER A 6 -8.01 0.92 -26.77
N SER A 7 -9.22 0.60 -26.31
CA SER A 7 -9.99 1.50 -25.46
C SER A 7 -9.75 1.14 -24.00
N THR A 8 -8.84 1.85 -23.34
CA THR A 8 -8.60 1.70 -21.89
C THR A 8 -9.39 2.77 -21.15
N THR A 9 -10.67 2.49 -20.86
CA THR A 9 -11.43 3.25 -19.87
C THR A 9 -10.92 2.84 -18.49
N HIS A 10 -9.97 3.61 -17.96
CA HIS A 10 -9.48 3.45 -16.59
C HIS A 10 -10.61 3.88 -15.62
N PRO A 11 -11.08 3.01 -14.71
CA PRO A 11 -12.00 3.47 -13.67
C PRO A 11 -11.27 4.51 -12.82
N GLN A 12 -11.86 5.70 -12.72
CA GLN A 12 -11.35 6.80 -11.90
C GLN A 12 -11.40 6.37 -10.43
N PHE A 13 -10.23 6.16 -9.82
CA PHE A 13 -10.13 6.15 -8.37
C PHE A 13 -10.68 7.46 -7.84
N LEU A 14 -11.58 7.38 -6.86
CA LEU A 14 -12.16 8.54 -6.18
C LEU A 14 -11.02 9.41 -5.62
N ARG A 15 -10.74 10.53 -6.28
CA ARG A 15 -9.95 11.61 -5.67
C ARG A 15 -10.75 12.14 -4.50
N PHE A 16 -10.30 11.86 -3.27
CA PHE A 16 -10.75 12.62 -2.11
C PHE A 16 -10.36 14.08 -2.33
N LYS A 17 -11.35 14.98 -2.40
CA LYS A 17 -11.10 16.42 -2.41
C LYS A 17 -10.71 16.83 -0.98
N PRO A 18 -9.57 17.48 -0.77
CA PRO A 18 -9.28 18.08 0.53
C PRO A 18 -10.27 19.21 0.80
N ILE A 19 -10.64 19.39 2.06
CA ILE A 19 -11.53 20.47 2.53
C ILE A 19 -10.80 21.80 2.32
N ASP A 20 -11.43 22.72 1.59
CA ASP A 20 -10.92 24.08 1.36
C ASP A 20 -10.87 24.86 2.68
N ALA A 21 -9.71 24.92 3.32
CA ALA A 21 -9.42 25.90 4.36
C ALA A 21 -9.02 27.22 3.68
N ASN A 22 -10.00 27.95 3.19
CA ASN A 22 -9.78 29.26 2.57
C ASN A 22 -9.55 30.30 3.68
N LEU A 23 -8.35 30.89 3.80
CA LEU A 23 -8.15 32.33 4.09
C LEU A 23 -6.67 32.77 4.01
N THR A 24 -6.34 33.47 2.92
CA THR A 24 -5.51 34.70 2.81
C THR A 24 -4.05 34.80 3.30
N THR A 25 -3.21 35.32 2.38
CA THR A 25 -1.93 36.08 2.54
C THR A 25 -0.73 35.32 3.14
N ARG A 26 0.44 35.19 2.50
CA ARG A 26 1.25 36.12 1.70
C ARG A 26 2.27 35.28 0.90
N SER A 27 2.54 35.66 -0.35
CA SER A 27 3.57 35.05 -1.20
C SER A 27 4.97 35.32 -0.65
N ASP A 28 5.57 34.31 -0.02
CA ASP A 28 6.99 34.28 0.31
C ASP A 28 7.73 33.60 -0.86
N PRO A 29 8.75 34.23 -1.49
CA PRO A 29 9.45 33.64 -2.64
C PRO A 29 10.35 32.45 -2.29
N SER A 30 10.38 32.02 -1.02
CA SER A 30 11.16 30.88 -0.54
C SER A 30 10.32 29.65 -0.18
N ALA A 31 9.10 29.53 -0.72
CA ALA A 31 8.39 28.26 -0.72
C ALA A 31 8.81 27.47 -1.96
N THR A 32 9.81 26.58 -1.83
CA THR A 32 9.88 25.42 -2.72
C THR A 32 8.55 24.71 -2.58
N GLY A 33 7.68 24.91 -3.57
CA GLY A 33 6.31 24.40 -3.54
C GLY A 33 6.36 22.92 -3.20
N ASP A 34 5.67 22.57 -2.11
CA ASP A 34 5.50 21.20 -1.68
C ASP A 34 4.69 20.50 -2.77
N SER A 35 5.38 20.00 -3.80
CA SER A 35 4.74 19.25 -4.87
C SER A 35 4.16 18.01 -4.21
N SER A 36 2.84 17.96 -4.06
CA SER A 36 2.15 16.81 -3.47
C SER A 36 2.72 15.53 -4.10
N CYS A 37 3.31 14.65 -3.29
CA CYS A 37 3.88 13.44 -3.85
C CYS A 37 2.76 12.54 -4.41
N ASP A 38 2.85 12.20 -5.69
CA ASP A 38 1.99 11.19 -6.28
C ASP A 38 2.51 9.79 -5.90
N TYR A 39 1.94 9.22 -4.83
CA TYR A 39 2.26 7.88 -4.37
C TYR A 39 1.86 6.77 -5.35
N SER A 40 1.05 7.08 -6.35
CA SER A 40 0.64 6.14 -7.41
C SER A 40 1.64 6.09 -8.57
N ASP A 41 2.53 7.08 -8.68
CA ASP A 41 3.59 7.12 -9.69
C ASP A 41 4.92 6.61 -9.13
N GLY A 42 5.32 5.43 -9.58
CA GLY A 42 6.50 4.75 -9.05
C GLY A 42 6.79 3.45 -9.78
N SER A 43 7.62 2.62 -9.15
CA SER A 43 7.95 1.31 -9.68
C SER A 43 8.14 0.30 -8.55
N TRP A 44 7.97 -0.97 -8.91
CA TRP A 44 8.37 -2.07 -8.04
C TRP A 44 9.89 -2.20 -8.06
N VAL A 45 10.50 -2.12 -6.88
CA VAL A 45 11.94 -2.33 -6.70
C VAL A 45 12.16 -3.58 -5.86
N TYR A 46 13.11 -4.40 -6.28
CA TYR A 46 13.51 -5.59 -5.53
C TYR A 46 14.43 -5.17 -4.39
N ASP A 47 14.08 -5.57 -3.18
CA ASP A 47 14.81 -5.34 -1.94
C ASP A 47 14.87 -6.64 -1.13
N PRO A 48 16.04 -7.30 -1.08
CA PRO A 48 16.24 -8.52 -0.30
C PRO A 48 15.84 -8.40 1.17
N ASN A 49 15.87 -7.19 1.73
CA ASN A 49 15.59 -6.91 3.14
C ASN A 49 14.14 -6.48 3.40
N ALA A 50 13.34 -6.20 2.36
CA ALA A 50 11.98 -5.68 2.53
C ALA A 50 10.99 -6.68 3.14
N GLY A 51 11.25 -7.98 2.98
CA GLY A 51 10.27 -9.04 3.27
C GLY A 51 10.29 -9.59 4.69
N PHE A 52 11.37 -9.35 5.45
CA PHE A 52 11.56 -10.05 6.73
C PHE A 52 10.46 -9.75 7.74
N ASP A 53 9.88 -8.54 7.73
CA ASP A 53 8.95 -8.09 8.77
C ASP A 53 7.49 -7.90 8.35
N ARG A 54 7.15 -8.09 7.07
CA ARG A 54 5.82 -7.70 6.55
C ARG A 54 4.84 -8.85 6.34
N TYR A 55 5.34 -10.05 6.04
CA TYR A 55 4.49 -11.20 5.74
C TYR A 55 5.10 -12.48 6.30
N ASP A 56 4.41 -13.07 7.27
CA ASP A 56 4.77 -14.34 7.88
C ASP A 56 3.61 -15.33 7.70
N SER A 57 3.97 -16.57 7.37
CA SER A 57 3.10 -17.74 7.39
C SER A 57 2.36 -17.98 8.72
N SER A 58 2.88 -17.49 9.85
CA SER A 58 2.33 -17.79 11.19
C SER A 58 1.03 -17.05 11.54
N CYS A 59 0.68 -15.99 10.82
CA CYS A 59 -0.51 -15.19 11.14
C CYS A 59 -1.81 -15.95 10.82
N LYS A 60 -2.57 -16.29 11.88
CA LYS A 60 -3.80 -17.10 11.79
C LYS A 60 -4.96 -16.43 11.05
N GLU A 61 -4.92 -15.11 10.86
CA GLU A 61 -5.95 -14.38 10.11
C GLU A 61 -5.81 -14.55 8.59
N ILE A 62 -4.63 -14.99 8.12
CA ILE A 62 -4.43 -15.30 6.70
C ILE A 62 -5.26 -16.54 6.36
N PHE A 63 -6.18 -16.38 5.41
CA PHE A 63 -6.95 -17.51 4.89
C PHE A 63 -6.01 -18.58 4.34
N LYS A 64 -6.22 -19.85 4.73
CA LYS A 64 -5.31 -20.96 4.39
C LYS A 64 -5.05 -21.07 2.88
N GLY A 65 -6.08 -20.92 2.04
CA GLY A 65 -5.92 -20.97 0.58
C GLY A 65 -5.13 -19.81 -0.03
N TRP A 66 -4.90 -18.73 0.72
CA TRP A 66 -4.14 -17.55 0.27
C TRP A 66 -2.76 -17.44 0.92
N ASN A 67 -2.39 -18.37 1.81
CA ASN A 67 -1.10 -18.34 2.47
C ASN A 67 -0.01 -18.96 1.57
N CYS A 68 0.61 -18.13 0.74
CA CYS A 68 1.60 -18.56 -0.24
C CYS A 68 2.80 -19.28 0.38
N ILE A 69 3.27 -18.84 1.57
CA ILE A 69 4.41 -19.46 2.25
C ILE A 69 4.00 -20.80 2.87
N LEU A 70 2.86 -20.88 3.57
CA LEU A 70 2.37 -22.16 4.13
C LEU A 70 2.06 -23.18 3.03
N ASN A 71 1.57 -22.73 1.88
CA ASN A 71 1.22 -23.59 0.76
C ASN A 71 2.43 -23.94 -0.14
N ASN A 72 3.67 -23.64 0.29
CA ASN A 72 4.90 -23.94 -0.46
C ASN A 72 4.88 -23.44 -1.92
N LYS A 73 4.27 -22.27 -2.18
CA LYS A 73 4.32 -21.66 -3.50
C LYS A 73 5.78 -21.35 -3.84
N SER A 74 6.26 -21.84 -4.99
CA SER A 74 7.67 -21.80 -5.38
C SER A 74 8.31 -20.40 -5.27
N ASN A 75 7.61 -19.36 -5.70
CA ASN A 75 8.06 -17.97 -5.63
C ASN A 75 7.43 -17.16 -4.47
N GLY A 76 6.81 -17.82 -3.49
CA GLY A 76 6.13 -17.14 -2.37
C GLY A 76 7.05 -16.25 -1.55
N ARG A 77 8.29 -16.71 -1.31
CA ARG A 77 9.34 -15.96 -0.59
C ARG A 77 9.99 -14.86 -1.42
N ASP A 78 9.90 -14.92 -2.74
CA ASP A 78 10.50 -13.91 -3.61
C ASP A 78 9.55 -12.74 -3.85
N ILE A 79 8.23 -13.00 -3.87
CA ILE A 79 7.21 -11.96 -4.02
C ILE A 79 7.31 -10.93 -2.89
N ILE A 80 7.58 -11.36 -1.66
CA ILE A 80 7.67 -10.47 -0.48
C ILE A 80 8.90 -9.56 -0.46
N LYS A 81 9.85 -9.76 -1.39
CA LYS A 81 11.05 -8.93 -1.53
C LYS A 81 10.82 -7.72 -2.46
N TRP A 82 9.66 -7.62 -3.08
CA TRP A 82 9.30 -6.46 -3.90
C TRP A 82 8.63 -5.39 -3.04
N ARG A 83 9.09 -4.15 -3.16
CA ARG A 83 8.45 -2.99 -2.54
C ARG A 83 8.11 -1.94 -3.59
N TRP A 84 7.01 -1.24 -3.39
CA TRP A 84 6.66 -0.08 -4.19
C TRP A 84 7.52 1.11 -3.77
N LYS A 85 8.16 1.78 -4.74
CA LYS A 85 8.91 3.02 -4.52
C LYS A 85 8.31 4.14 -5.39
N PRO A 86 7.67 5.15 -4.79
CA PRO A 86 7.25 6.35 -5.52
C PRO A 86 8.45 7.03 -6.16
N ARG A 87 8.22 7.71 -7.30
CA ARG A 87 9.31 8.27 -8.11
C ARG A 87 10.08 9.38 -7.40
N ASN A 88 9.35 10.25 -6.69
CA ASN A 88 9.88 11.53 -6.20
C ASN A 88 9.85 11.66 -4.67
N CYS A 89 9.47 10.61 -3.93
CA CYS A 89 9.39 10.63 -2.47
C CYS A 89 9.42 9.22 -1.88
N ASP A 90 9.49 9.16 -0.55
CA ASP A 90 9.32 7.93 0.23
C ASP A 90 7.88 7.75 0.72
N LEU A 91 7.48 6.49 0.93
CA LEU A 91 6.16 6.18 1.49
C LEU A 91 6.10 6.58 2.98
N PRO A 92 5.07 7.32 3.42
CA PRO A 92 4.86 7.60 4.84
C PRO A 92 4.47 6.30 5.59
N PRO A 93 4.53 6.32 6.94
CA PRO A 93 3.94 5.26 7.76
C PRO A 93 2.47 5.03 7.35
N ALA A 94 2.15 3.81 6.92
CA ALA A 94 0.82 3.49 6.42
C ALA A 94 -0.17 3.33 7.59
N GLY A 95 -1.27 4.07 7.52
CA GLY A 95 -2.45 3.90 8.35
C GLY A 95 -3.69 3.91 7.44
N PHE A 96 -4.67 3.08 7.75
CA PHE A 96 -5.94 3.08 7.04
C PHE A 96 -6.98 3.82 7.88
N ILE A 97 -7.59 4.86 7.31
CA ILE A 97 -8.68 5.61 7.95
C ILE A 97 -9.94 5.39 7.11
N GLY A 98 -10.91 4.66 7.65
CA GLY A 98 -12.17 4.33 6.99
C GLY A 98 -12.78 3.04 7.53
N ASP A 99 -14.08 2.87 7.30
CA ASP A 99 -14.90 1.74 7.77
C ASP A 99 -14.92 0.55 6.79
N SER A 100 -14.41 0.73 5.56
CA SER A 100 -14.56 -0.23 4.47
C SER A 100 -13.22 -0.75 3.93
N LEU A 101 -12.49 -1.53 4.74
CA LEU A 101 -11.31 -2.25 4.25
C LEU A 101 -11.71 -3.56 3.57
N ASN A 102 -11.14 -3.82 2.39
CA ASN A 102 -11.18 -5.15 1.80
C ASN A 102 -10.56 -6.16 2.79
N ARG A 103 -11.15 -7.36 2.89
CA ARG A 103 -10.69 -8.41 3.82
C ARG A 103 -9.18 -8.70 3.70
N ASN A 104 -8.63 -8.68 2.49
CA ASN A 104 -7.20 -8.91 2.26
C ASN A 104 -6.34 -7.77 2.80
N MET A 105 -6.80 -6.52 2.61
CA MET A 105 -6.12 -5.33 3.14
C MET A 105 -6.12 -5.34 4.68
N PHE A 106 -7.28 -5.64 5.29
CA PHE A 106 -7.38 -5.75 6.75
C PHE A 106 -6.44 -6.82 7.31
N VAL A 107 -6.46 -8.04 6.75
CA VAL A 107 -5.61 -9.13 7.22
C VAL A 107 -4.14 -8.78 7.08
N SER A 108 -3.73 -8.19 5.95
CA SER A 108 -2.34 -7.74 5.73
C SER A 108 -1.89 -6.74 6.79
N LEU A 109 -2.71 -5.72 7.07
CA LEU A 109 -2.42 -4.73 8.09
C LEU A 109 -2.35 -5.36 9.48
N PHE A 110 -3.38 -6.15 9.85
CA PHE A 110 -3.46 -6.79 11.15
C PHE A 110 -2.26 -7.69 11.43
N CYS A 111 -1.86 -8.53 10.47
CA CYS A 111 -0.70 -9.41 10.61
C CYS A 111 0.62 -8.64 10.75
N THR A 112 0.77 -7.54 10.01
CA THR A 112 1.96 -6.66 10.13
C THR A 112 2.03 -6.04 11.51
N LEU A 113 0.91 -5.48 12.00
CA LEU A 113 0.85 -4.85 13.32
C LEU A 113 1.06 -5.88 14.45
N LYS A 114 0.47 -7.07 14.32
CA LYS A 114 0.61 -8.17 15.28
C LYS A 114 2.05 -8.63 15.47
N ARG A 115 2.89 -8.50 14.43
CA ARG A 115 4.31 -8.82 14.52
C ARG A 115 5.07 -7.85 15.40
N VAL A 116 4.71 -6.57 15.35
CA VAL A 116 5.37 -5.50 16.13
C VAL A 116 4.83 -5.45 17.57
N SER A 117 3.54 -5.73 17.77
CA SER A 117 2.92 -5.76 19.09
C SER A 117 1.91 -6.90 19.23
N ASN A 118 2.07 -7.69 20.30
CA ASN A 118 1.13 -8.76 20.65
C ASN A 118 -0.23 -8.22 21.13
N ASP A 119 -0.31 -6.93 21.50
CA ASP A 119 -1.51 -6.31 22.09
C ASP A 119 -2.60 -5.95 21.06
N VAL A 120 -2.27 -6.02 19.77
CA VAL A 120 -3.23 -5.76 18.69
C VAL A 120 -4.41 -6.72 18.82
N LYS A 121 -5.64 -6.22 18.95
CA LYS A 121 -6.84 -7.07 19.10
C LYS A 121 -7.80 -6.81 17.95
N LYS A 122 -8.38 -7.90 17.45
CA LYS A 122 -9.47 -7.84 16.49
C LYS A 122 -10.76 -7.63 17.28
N TRP A 123 -11.41 -6.50 17.07
CA TRP A 123 -12.77 -6.28 17.57
C TRP A 123 -13.70 -7.22 16.81
N ARG A 124 -14.52 -7.97 17.56
CA ARG A 124 -15.51 -8.91 17.02
C ARG A 124 -16.88 -8.27 17.07
#